data_AF-A0A7X4DNI9-F1
#
_entry.id   AF-A0A7X4DNI9-F1
#
_cell.length_a   1.000
_cell.length_b   1.000
_cell.length_c   1.000
_cell.angle_alpha   90.00
_cell.angle_beta   90.00
_cell.angle_gamma   90.00
#
_symmetry.space_group_name_H-M   'P 1'
#
loop_
_entity.id
_entity.type
_entity.pdbx_description
1 polymer ?
#
loop_
_entity_poly.entity_id
_entity_poly.type
_entity_poly.pdbx_seq_one_letter_code
_entity_poly.pdbx_strand_id
1 'polypeptide(L)'
;MKTSRQLEAEIGTRLAQLRLSRNVTQSMLAKDSGIGLRTLRRLETGEPSTLDTFLRVALALGLGDAILGALPTGQIRPIERVSRAGAQRRRARPRTREDRDPAWTWGDDPND
;
A
#
# COMPACT_ATOMS: atom_id res chain seq x y z
N MET A 1 -16.63 0.47 1.06
CA MET A 1 -15.17 0.30 0.85
C MET A 1 -14.96 0.08 -0.64
N LYS A 2 -14.01 0.76 -1.29
CA LYS A 2 -13.76 0.58 -2.74
C LYS A 2 -13.11 -0.77 -2.99
N THR A 3 -13.52 -1.48 -4.05
CA THR A 3 -12.85 -2.71 -4.49
C THR A 3 -11.54 -2.37 -5.21
N SER A 4 -10.65 -3.36 -5.35
CA SER A 4 -9.40 -3.18 -6.11
C SER A 4 -9.65 -2.67 -7.52
N ARG A 5 -10.63 -3.25 -8.23
CA ARG A 5 -11.01 -2.86 -9.58
C ARG A 5 -11.55 -1.44 -9.68
N GLN A 6 -12.33 -1.00 -8.68
CA GLN A 6 -12.80 0.39 -8.63
C GLN A 6 -11.64 1.37 -8.44
N LEU A 7 -10.65 0.98 -7.65
CA LEU A 7 -9.45 1.78 -7.42
C LEU A 7 -8.58 1.86 -8.69
N GLU A 8 -8.39 0.75 -9.39
CA GLU A 8 -7.67 0.71 -10.67
C GLU A 8 -8.31 1.63 -11.71
N ALA A 9 -9.65 1.60 -11.84
CA ALA A 9 -10.38 2.46 -12.77
C ALA A 9 -10.25 3.95 -12.45
N GLU A 10 -10.32 4.30 -11.17
CA GLU A 10 -10.15 5.68 -10.73
C GLU A 10 -8.70 6.17 -10.93
N ILE A 11 -7.71 5.33 -10.64
CA ILE A 11 -6.30 5.63 -10.90
C ILE A 11 -6.08 5.87 -12.39
N GLY A 12 -6.55 4.98 -13.27
CA GLY A 12 -6.42 5.13 -14.73
C GLY A 12 -7.00 6.43 -15.24
N THR A 13 -8.22 6.77 -14.78
CA THR A 13 -8.90 8.02 -15.15
C THR A 13 -8.11 9.25 -14.71
N ARG A 14 -7.58 9.26 -13.48
CA ARG A 14 -6.77 10.37 -12.95
C ARG A 14 -5.44 10.51 -13.67
N LEU A 15 -4.79 9.41 -14.05
CA LEU A 15 -3.57 9.46 -14.87
C LEU A 15 -3.84 10.08 -16.24
N ALA A 16 -4.95 9.70 -16.90
CA ALA A 16 -5.34 10.29 -18.19
C ALA A 16 -5.59 11.79 -18.07
N GLN A 17 -6.30 12.23 -17.02
CA GLN A 17 -6.53 13.65 -16.74
C GLN A 17 -5.23 14.41 -16.48
N LEU A 18 -4.31 13.85 -15.70
CA LEU A 18 -3.01 14.45 -15.43
C LEU A 18 -2.14 14.54 -16.68
N ARG A 19 -2.17 13.51 -17.54
CA ARG A 19 -1.50 13.54 -18.83
C ARG A 19 -2.04 14.70 -19.68
N LEU A 20 -3.36 14.83 -19.77
CA LEU A 20 -4.02 15.90 -20.52
C LEU A 20 -3.71 17.29 -19.97
N SER A 21 -3.73 17.47 -18.64
CA SER A 21 -3.42 18.77 -18.02
C SER A 21 -1.98 19.22 -18.27
N ARG A 22 -1.08 18.27 -18.59
CA ARG A 22 0.32 18.52 -18.98
C ARG A 22 0.56 18.56 -20.48
N ASN A 23 -0.49 18.51 -21.30
CA ASN A 23 -0.40 18.49 -22.77
C ASN A 23 0.47 17.35 -23.33
N VAL A 24 0.51 16.20 -22.62
CA VAL A 24 1.28 15.03 -23.07
C VAL A 24 0.37 14.10 -23.89
N THR A 25 0.85 13.64 -25.04
CA THR A 25 0.09 12.66 -25.84
C THR A 25 0.30 11.25 -25.29
N GLN A 26 -0.64 10.33 -25.57
CA GLN A 26 -0.47 8.93 -25.17
C GLN A 26 0.79 8.30 -25.79
N SER A 27 1.15 8.65 -27.03
CA SER A 27 2.35 8.13 -27.69
C SER A 27 3.63 8.61 -27.02
N MET A 28 3.70 9.89 -26.64
CA MET A 28 4.82 10.44 -25.89
C MET A 28 4.95 9.78 -24.52
N LEU A 29 3.86 9.73 -23.75
CA LEU A 29 3.90 9.12 -22.42
C LEU A 29 4.27 7.64 -22.46
N ALA A 30 3.76 6.89 -23.44
CA ALA A 30 4.10 5.48 -23.61
C ALA A 30 5.60 5.31 -23.90
N LYS A 31 6.16 6.16 -24.77
CA LYS A 31 7.59 6.18 -25.08
C LYS A 31 8.43 6.51 -23.84
N ASP A 32 8.08 7.57 -23.11
CA ASP A 32 8.82 8.02 -21.93
C ASP A 32 8.74 7.00 -20.78
N SER A 33 7.63 6.27 -20.69
CA SER A 33 7.44 5.19 -19.70
C SER A 33 8.07 3.87 -20.14
N GLY A 34 8.54 3.75 -21.39
CA GLY A 34 9.08 2.51 -21.95
C GLY A 34 8.03 1.38 -22.10
N ILE A 35 6.76 1.72 -22.36
CA ILE A 35 5.67 0.76 -22.53
C ILE A 35 5.01 0.89 -23.91
N GLY A 36 4.28 -0.14 -24.33
CA GLY A 36 3.49 -0.08 -25.55
C GLY A 36 2.29 0.87 -25.44
N LEU A 37 1.93 1.56 -26.53
CA LEU A 37 0.77 2.46 -26.58
C LEU A 37 -0.54 1.77 -26.19
N ARG A 38 -0.72 0.51 -26.61
CA ARG A 38 -1.90 -0.30 -26.23
C ARG A 38 -1.94 -0.54 -24.72
N THR A 39 -0.80 -0.78 -24.08
CA THR A 39 -0.69 -0.96 -22.64
C THR A 39 -1.07 0.32 -21.90
N LEU A 40 -0.59 1.48 -22.36
CA LEU A 40 -0.97 2.77 -21.77
C LEU A 40 -2.48 3.03 -21.88
N ARG A 41 -3.08 2.75 -23.04
CA ARG A 41 -4.53 2.92 -23.23
C ARG A 41 -5.34 2.07 -22.25
N ARG A 42 -4.96 0.80 -22.09
CA ARG A 42 -5.61 -0.12 -21.14
C ARG A 42 -5.49 0.38 -19.70
N LEU A 43 -4.32 0.87 -19.32
CA LEU A 43 -4.10 1.48 -18.00
C LEU A 43 -5.00 2.71 -17.80
N GLU A 44 -5.06 3.63 -18.77
CA GLU A 44 -5.91 4.84 -18.69
C GLU A 44 -7.41 4.51 -18.65
N THR A 45 -7.85 3.42 -19.27
CA THR A 45 -9.24 2.95 -19.20
C THR A 45 -9.57 2.13 -17.95
N GLY A 46 -8.60 1.93 -17.05
CA GLY A 46 -8.84 1.21 -15.80
C GLY A 46 -8.83 -0.32 -15.92
N GLU A 47 -8.25 -0.86 -16.99
CA GLU A 47 -8.05 -2.30 -17.07
C GLU A 47 -6.92 -2.76 -16.12
N PRO A 48 -6.99 -4.01 -15.64
CA PRO A 48 -5.95 -4.57 -14.79
C PRO A 48 -4.58 -4.48 -15.44
N SER A 49 -3.60 -4.03 -14.67
CA SER A 49 -2.22 -3.84 -15.11
C SER A 49 -1.26 -4.19 -13.98
N THR A 50 0.00 -4.43 -14.32
CA THR A 50 1.02 -4.72 -13.31
C THR A 50 1.39 -3.46 -12.55
N LEU A 51 1.79 -3.61 -11.28
CA LEU A 51 2.31 -2.51 -10.48
C LEU A 51 3.50 -1.81 -11.17
N ASP A 52 4.40 -2.58 -11.80
CA ASP A 52 5.53 -2.03 -12.57
C ASP A 52 5.07 -1.11 -13.71
N THR A 53 4.04 -1.52 -14.49
CA THR A 53 3.49 -0.69 -15.56
C THR A 53 2.94 0.63 -15.02
N PHE A 54 2.17 0.56 -13.93
CA PHE A 54 1.64 1.75 -13.26
C PHE A 54 2.77 2.66 -12.77
N LEU A 55 3.79 2.11 -12.11
CA LEU A 55 4.91 2.88 -11.57
C LEU A 55 5.72 3.55 -12.67
N ARG A 56 5.96 2.89 -13.81
CA ARG A 56 6.65 3.50 -14.96
C ARG A 56 5.92 4.73 -15.48
N VAL A 57 4.60 4.62 -15.66
CA VAL A 57 3.76 5.74 -16.11
C VAL A 57 3.72 6.86 -15.07
N ALA A 58 3.59 6.51 -13.79
CA ALA A 58 3.59 7.49 -12.72
C ALA A 58 4.93 8.23 -12.60
N LEU A 59 6.05 7.54 -12.79
CA LEU A 59 7.39 8.14 -12.81
C LEU A 59 7.59 9.06 -14.01
N ALA A 60 7.13 8.66 -15.20
CA ALA A 60 7.15 9.54 -16.38
C ALA A 60 6.28 10.80 -16.18
N LEU A 61 5.26 10.71 -15.32
CA LEU A 61 4.45 11.84 -14.85
C LEU A 61 4.99 12.49 -13.56
N GLY A 62 6.21 12.19 -13.11
CA GLY A 62 6.82 12.83 -11.95
C GLY A 62 6.07 12.63 -10.62
N LEU A 63 5.34 11.51 -10.48
CA LEU A 63 4.56 11.19 -9.27
C LEU A 63 5.31 10.27 -8.29
N GLY A 64 6.61 10.00 -8.51
CA GLY A 64 7.37 9.05 -7.69
C GLY A 64 7.32 9.33 -6.19
N ASP A 65 7.63 10.57 -5.81
CA ASP A 65 7.63 10.98 -4.40
C ASP A 65 6.22 11.00 -3.80
N ALA A 66 5.22 11.39 -4.57
CA ALA A 66 3.83 11.40 -4.13
C ALA A 66 3.32 9.98 -3.82
N ILE A 67 3.73 8.98 -4.62
CA ILE A 67 3.39 7.57 -4.39
C ILE A 67 4.04 7.07 -3.10
N LEU A 68 5.33 7.35 -2.90
CA LEU A 68 6.02 6.95 -1.67
C LEU A 68 5.44 7.65 -0.44
N GLY A 69 5.08 8.93 -0.56
CA GLY A 69 4.46 9.73 0.50
C GLY A 69 3.05 9.28 0.89
N ALA A 70 2.32 8.61 -0.02
CA ALA A 70 1.02 8.05 0.29
C ALA A 70 1.09 6.85 1.25
N LEU A 71 2.27 6.24 1.39
CA LEU A 71 2.50 5.12 2.30
C LEU A 71 3.06 5.64 3.63
N PRO A 72 2.48 5.25 4.77
CA PRO A 72 3.00 5.67 6.07
C PRO A 72 4.42 5.13 6.23
N THR A 73 5.37 6.03 6.50
CA THR A 73 6.72 5.60 6.89
C THR A 73 6.64 4.99 8.28
N GLY A 74 7.14 3.75 8.43
CA GLY A 74 7.10 3.00 9.69
C GLY A 74 8.06 3.56 10.76
N GLN A 75 8.08 4.88 10.97
CA GLN A 75 8.95 5.52 11.93
C GLN A 75 8.61 5.02 13.34
N ILE A 76 9.55 4.28 13.91
CA ILE A 76 9.60 3.89 15.31
C ILE A 76 9.60 5.18 16.13
N ARG A 77 8.62 5.35 17.02
CA ARG A 77 8.52 6.52 17.90
C ARG A 77 9.79 6.64 18.75
N PRO A 78 10.34 7.86 18.99
CA PRO A 78 11.55 8.07 19.77
C PRO A 78 11.57 7.38 21.15
N ILE A 79 10.41 7.24 21.80
CA ILE A 79 10.30 6.60 23.12
C ILE A 79 10.52 5.07 23.08
N GLU A 80 10.33 4.43 21.91
CA GLU A 80 10.64 3.00 21.73
C GLU A 80 12.14 2.74 21.58
N ARG A 81 12.96 3.77 21.32
CA ARG A 81 14.44 3.61 21.28
C ARG A 81 15.02 3.36 22.66
N VAL A 82 14.44 3.97 23.70
CA VAL A 82 14.93 3.84 25.08
C VAL A 82 14.48 2.51 25.71
N SER A 83 13.33 1.98 25.31
CA SER A 83 12.82 0.70 25.84
C SER A 83 13.38 -0.55 25.12
N ARG A 84 14.05 -0.38 23.98
CA ARG A 84 14.61 -1.50 23.20
C ARG A 84 16.06 -1.24 22.83
N ALA A 85 16.96 -1.69 23.68
CA ALA A 85 18.34 -2.02 23.28
C ALA A 85 18.42 -3.19 22.25
N GLY A 86 17.32 -3.54 21.57
CA GLY A 86 17.19 -4.73 20.76
C GLY A 86 16.43 -4.48 19.47
N ALA A 87 17.17 -4.51 18.37
CA ALA A 87 16.80 -4.76 16.97
C ALA A 87 15.45 -4.21 16.44
N GLN A 88 15.55 -3.47 15.32
CA GLN A 88 14.40 -3.12 14.48
C GLN A 88 13.57 -4.37 14.13
N ARG A 89 12.25 -4.28 14.30
CA ARG A 89 11.33 -5.40 14.06
C ARG A 89 11.32 -5.74 12.56
N ARG A 90 11.74 -6.96 12.19
CA ARG A 90 11.83 -7.41 10.78
C ARG A 90 10.67 -8.29 10.31
N ARG A 91 9.89 -8.86 11.23
CA ARG A 91 8.77 -9.76 10.93
C ARG A 91 7.60 -9.49 11.88
N ALA A 92 6.38 -9.64 11.36
CA ALA A 92 5.20 -9.67 12.19
C ALA A 92 5.09 -11.04 12.88
N ARG A 93 4.80 -11.03 14.18
CA ARG A 93 4.24 -12.19 14.89
C ARG A 93 2.85 -11.78 15.37
N PRO A 94 1.79 -12.54 15.07
CA PRO A 94 0.49 -12.30 15.68
C PRO A 94 0.66 -12.44 17.20
N ARG A 95 0.00 -11.58 17.98
CA ARG A 95 -0.07 -11.80 19.42
C ARG A 95 -1.00 -13.00 19.59
N THR A 96 -0.46 -14.13 20.04
CA THR A 96 -1.29 -15.17 20.62
C THR A 96 -2.08 -14.47 21.72
N ARG A 97 -3.41 -14.42 21.56
CA ARG A 97 -4.26 -14.14 22.71
C ARG A 97 -3.98 -15.33 23.61
N GLU A 98 -3.27 -15.11 24.71
CA GLU A 98 -3.40 -16.04 25.83
C GLU A 98 -4.89 -16.05 26.11
N ASP A 99 -5.55 -17.13 25.71
CA ASP A 99 -6.86 -17.47 26.23
C ASP A 99 -6.69 -17.34 27.74
N ARG A 100 -7.39 -16.37 28.32
CA ARG A 100 -7.44 -16.26 29.77
C ARG A 100 -7.93 -17.61 30.24
N ASP A 101 -7.06 -18.39 30.88
CA ASP A 101 -7.48 -19.55 31.66
C ASP A 101 -8.61 -19.05 32.56
N PRO A 102 -9.85 -19.50 32.37
CA PRO A 102 -10.92 -19.08 33.23
C PRO A 102 -10.67 -19.71 34.60
N ALA A 103 -10.44 -18.81 35.56
CA ALA A 103 -10.62 -18.96 37.00
C ALA A 103 -10.01 -20.22 37.62
N TRP A 104 -8.81 -20.05 38.17
CA TRP A 104 -8.47 -20.75 39.40
C TRP A 104 -9.54 -20.44 40.47
N THR A 105 -10.34 -21.44 40.87
CA THR A 105 -11.23 -21.36 42.03
C THR A 105 -10.56 -22.10 43.18
N TRP A 106 -9.99 -21.37 44.15
CA TRP A 106 -9.61 -21.95 45.45
C TRP A 106 -10.87 -22.02 46.32
N GLY A 107 -11.17 -23.20 46.84
CA GLY A 107 -12.02 -23.38 48.02
C GLY A 107 -13.47 -23.74 47.75
N ASP A 108 -13.73 -25.01 47.46
CA ASP A 108 -14.91 -25.68 48.01
C ASP A 108 -14.36 -26.86 48.84
N ASP A 109 -14.26 -26.65 50.15
CA ASP A 109 -13.80 -27.63 51.13
C ASP A 109 -14.90 -28.70 51.30
N PRO A 110 -14.65 -29.99 51.06
CA PRO A 110 -15.63 -31.03 51.31
C PRO A 110 -15.51 -31.49 52.77
N ASN A 111 -16.10 -30.76 53.71
CA ASN A 111 -16.64 -31.27 54.99
C ASN A 111 -17.05 -30.13 55.92
N ASP A 112 -18.37 -29.93 56.08
CA ASP A 112 -19.02 -29.71 57.37
C ASP A 112 -20.42 -30.34 57.31
#